data_AF-A0A4Q1IKZ1-F1
#
_entry.id   AF-A0A4Q1IKZ1-F1
#
_cell.length_a   1.000
_cell.length_b   1.000
_cell.length_c   1.000
_cell.angle_alpha   90.00
_cell.angle_beta   90.00
_cell.angle_gamma   90.00
#
_symmetry.space_group_name_H-M   'P 1'
#
loop_
_entity.id
_entity.type
_entity.pdbx_description
1 polymer ?
#
loop_
_entity_poly.entity_id
_entity_poly.type
_entity_poly.pdbx_seq_one_letter_code
_entity_poly.pdbx_strand_id
1 'polypeptide(L)' 'ADKPTKAVLHLGAMSAIRLNNDLRVYYLRKVNEGKNKMLVLNAVRNKIIHRIFAVIKNQEFYKNPLVLS' A
#
# COMPACT_ATOMS: atom_id res chain seq x y z
N ALA A 1 1.99 14.86 14.80
CA ALA A 1 2.04 14.02 13.59
C ALA A 1 2.96 14.68 12.59
N ASP A 2 3.89 13.93 12.02
CA ASP A 2 4.85 14.47 11.06
C ASP A 2 4.15 14.69 9.69
N LYS A 3 3.79 15.95 9.42
CA LYS A 3 3.04 16.38 8.22
C LYS A 3 3.71 15.98 6.90
N PRO A 4 5.04 16.17 6.71
CA PRO A 4 5.71 15.76 5.47
C PRO A 4 5.62 14.26 5.22
N THR A 5 5.93 13.44 6.23
CA THR A 5 5.89 11.98 6.12
C THR A 5 4.50 11.47 5.73
N LYS A 6 3.44 12.06 6.32
CA LYS A 6 2.05 11.75 5.95
C LYS A 6 1.74 12.09 4.49
N ALA A 7 2.24 13.21 3.98
CA ALA A 7 2.01 13.64 2.61
C ALA A 7 2.68 12.69 1.60
N VAL A 8 3.96 12.34 1.84
CA VAL A 8 4.71 11.40 0.97
C VAL A 8 4.01 10.04 0.91
N LEU A 9 3.64 9.48 2.06
CA LEU A 9 2.92 8.20 2.11
C LEU A 9 1.57 8.26 1.40
N HIS A 10 0.87 9.39 1.51
CA HIS A 10 -0.40 9.59 0.82
C HIS A 10 -0.23 9.61 -0.70
N LEU A 11 0.75 10.35 -1.21
CA LEU A 11 1.09 10.39 -2.63
C LEU A 11 1.52 9.00 -3.13
N GLY A 12 2.37 8.30 -2.36
CA GLY A 12 2.79 6.93 -2.66
C GLY A 12 1.61 5.95 -2.73
N ALA A 13 0.67 6.03 -1.77
CA ALA A 13 -0.54 5.21 -1.79
C ALA A 13 -1.46 5.54 -2.97
N MET A 14 -1.63 6.83 -3.31
CA MET A 14 -2.42 7.27 -4.46
C MET A 14 -1.84 6.78 -5.79
N SER A 15 -0.51 6.76 -5.91
CA SER A 15 0.17 6.17 -7.07
C SER A 15 0.00 4.65 -7.10
N ALA A 16 0.24 3.98 -5.98
CA ALA A 16 0.18 2.52 -5.87
C ALA A 16 -1.17 1.93 -6.30
N ILE A 17 -2.30 2.57 -5.95
CA ILE A 17 -3.63 2.07 -6.31
C ILE A 17 -3.97 2.22 -7.80
N ARG A 18 -3.17 2.97 -8.58
CA ARG A 18 -3.36 3.17 -10.03
C ARG A 18 -2.56 2.17 -10.87
N LEU A 19 -1.55 1.52 -10.29
CA LEU A 19 -0.67 0.57 -10.97
C LEU A 19 -1.22 -0.86 -10.90
N ASN A 20 -0.74 -1.74 -11.79
CA ASN A 20 -1.03 -3.18 -11.73
C ASN A 20 -0.20 -3.85 -10.64
N ASN A 21 -0.68 -3.75 -9.39
CA ASN A 21 -0.06 -4.38 -8.24
C ASN A 21 -1.11 -4.93 -7.25
N ASP A 22 -0.62 -5.62 -6.23
CA ASP A 22 -1.45 -6.24 -5.20
C ASP A 22 -2.15 -5.21 -4.27
N LEU A 23 -1.59 -4.01 -4.12
CA LEU A 23 -2.23 -2.90 -3.41
C LEU A 23 -3.46 -2.38 -4.14
N ARG A 24 -3.44 -2.31 -5.48
CA ARG A 24 -4.62 -1.98 -6.30
C ARG A 24 -5.70 -3.04 -6.16
N VAL A 25 -5.34 -4.33 -6.25
CA VAL A 25 -6.29 -5.44 -6.05
C VAL A 25 -6.93 -5.35 -4.66
N TYR A 26 -6.12 -5.11 -3.62
CA TYR A 26 -6.63 -4.90 -2.27
C TYR A 26 -7.57 -3.69 -2.17
N TYR A 27 -7.19 -2.55 -2.77
CA TYR A 27 -7.98 -1.32 -2.75
C TYR A 27 -9.35 -1.54 -3.40
N LEU A 28 -9.37 -2.07 -4.63
CA LEU A 28 -10.60 -2.32 -5.37
C LEU A 28 -11.52 -3.29 -4.63
N ARG A 29 -10.97 -4.40 -4.11
CA ARG A 29 -11.75 -5.35 -3.31
C ARG A 29 -12.41 -4.68 -2.11
N LYS A 30 -11.66 -3.88 -1.33
CA LYS A 30 -12.20 -3.21 -0.14
C LYS A 30 -13.21 -2.10 -0.47
N VAL A 31 -13.04 -1.40 -1.58
CA VAL A 31 -14.04 -0.43 -2.07
C VAL A 31 -15.31 -1.15 -2.53
N ASN A 32 -15.19 -2.29 -3.21
CA ASN A 32 -16.32 -3.12 -3.63
C ASN A 32 -17.08 -3.75 -2.45
N GLU A 33 -16.41 -4.02 -1.34
CA GLU A 33 -17.03 -4.38 -0.04
C GLU A 33 -17.81 -3.19 0.60
N GLY A 34 -17.89 -2.03 -0.06
CA GLY A 34 -18.63 -0.85 0.43
C GLY A 34 -17.84 0.04 1.40
N LYS A 35 -16.53 -0.20 1.60
CA LYS A 35 -15.73 0.59 2.54
C LYS A 35 -15.41 1.98 2.00
N ASN A 36 -15.39 2.97 2.89
CA ASN A 36 -15.02 4.33 2.53
C ASN A 36 -13.62 4.40 1.90
N LYS A 37 -13.52 5.04 0.72
CA LYS A 37 -12.29 5.14 -0.07
C LYS A 37 -11.09 5.67 0.74
N MET A 38 -11.31 6.66 1.61
CA MET A 38 -10.25 7.24 2.42
C MET A 38 -9.76 6.28 3.52
N LEU A 39 -10.66 5.49 4.12
CA LEU A 39 -10.28 4.43 5.05
C LEU A 39 -9.48 3.33 4.37
N VAL A 40 -9.89 2.93 3.16
CA VAL A 40 -9.14 1.93 2.38
C VAL A 40 -7.77 2.47 1.99
N LEU A 41 -7.67 3.74 1.58
CA LEU A 41 -6.39 4.37 1.27
C LEU A 41 -5.47 4.49 2.50
N ASN A 42 -6.02 4.75 3.68
CA ASN A 42 -5.27 4.68 4.93
C ASN A 42 -4.71 3.26 5.18
N ALA A 43 -5.51 2.23 4.92
CA ALA A 43 -5.04 0.84 5.01
C ALA A 43 -3.92 0.54 3.98
N VAL A 44 -3.99 1.09 2.76
CA VAL A 44 -2.92 0.98 1.75
C VAL A 44 -1.63 1.64 2.26
N ARG A 45 -1.70 2.85 2.86
CA ARG A 45 -0.53 3.49 3.49
C ARG A 45 0.13 2.58 4.53
N ASN A 46 -0.67 1.99 5.42
CA ASN A 46 -0.15 1.08 6.44
C ASN A 46 0.48 -0.17 5.82
N LYS A 47 -0.09 -0.72 4.75
CA LYS A 47 0.51 -1.86 4.04
C LYS A 47 1.87 -1.52 3.43
N ILE A 48 2.03 -0.32 2.87
CA ILE A 48 3.33 0.15 2.36
C ILE A 48 4.36 0.21 3.49
N ILE A 49 3.99 0.80 4.64
CA ILE A 49 4.85 0.88 5.82
C ILE A 49 5.27 -0.52 6.27
N HIS A 50 4.33 -1.45 6.44
CA HIS A 50 4.65 -2.81 6.86
C HIS A 50 5.61 -3.53 5.90
N ARG A 51 5.50 -3.31 4.59
CA ARG A 51 6.43 -3.87 3.61
C ARG A 51 7.83 -3.30 3.75
N ILE A 52 7.95 -1.99 3.92
CA ILE A 52 9.25 -1.33 4.13
C ILE A 52 9.92 -1.91 5.38
N PHE A 53 9.19 -2.00 6.49
CA PHE A 53 9.73 -2.59 7.71
C PHE A 53 10.09 -4.07 7.57
N ALA A 54 9.31 -4.86 6.84
CA ALA A 54 9.63 -6.27 6.60
C ALA A 54 10.92 -6.44 5.78
N VAL A 55 11.11 -5.65 4.72
CA VAL A 55 12.32 -5.64 3.89
C VAL A 55 13.54 -5.26 4.72
N ILE A 56 13.45 -4.18 5.52
CA ILE A 56 14.54 -3.74 6.38
C ILE A 56 14.86 -4.79 7.45
N LYS A 57 13.84 -5.37 8.09
CA LYS A 57 14.02 -6.36 9.15
C LYS A 57 14.66 -7.65 8.64
N ASN A 58 14.23 -8.12 7.47
CA ASN A 58 14.67 -9.40 6.93
C ASN A 58 15.95 -9.28 6.09
N GLN A 59 16.40 -8.05 5.77
CA GLN A 59 17.53 -7.81 4.87
C GLN A 59 17.38 -8.52 3.51
N GLU A 60 16.13 -8.66 3.06
CA GLU A 60 15.78 -9.31 1.79
C GLU A 60 15.14 -8.31 0.83
N PHE A 61 15.44 -8.47 -0.47
CA PHE A 61 14.79 -7.68 -1.51
C PHE A 61 13.28 -7.91 -1.55
N TYR A 62 12.53 -6.85 -1.88
CA TYR A 62 11.09 -6.95 -2.07
C TYR A 62 10.75 -7.94 -3.19
N LYS A 63 9.99 -8.99 -2.83
CA LYS A 63 9.46 -9.98 -3.77
C LYS A 63 8.04 -9.57 -4.14
N ASN A 64 7.78 -9.30 -5.42
CA ASN A 64 6.44 -8.96 -5.88
C ASN A 64 5.57 -10.23 -5.94
N PRO A 65 4.51 -10.34 -5.12
CA PRO A 65 3.68 -11.55 -5.09
C PRO A 65 2.91 -11.79 -6.39
N LEU A 66 2.73 -10.78 -7.25
CA LEU A 66 2.06 -10.93 -8.55
C LEU A 66 2.98 -11.39 -9.68
N VAL A 67 4.29 -11.51 -9.44
CA VAL A 67 5.27 -12.02 -10.42
C VAL A 67 5.57 -13.51 -10.17
N LEU A 68 5.04 -14.07 -9.09
CA LEU A 68 5.09 -15.50 -8.76
C LEU A 68 3.72 -16.12 -9.08
N SER A 69 3.42 -16.28 -10.37
CA SER A 69 2.30 -17.06 -10.91
C SER A 69 2.64 -17.47 -12.34
#